data_AF-A0A3D1CQX3-F1
#
_entry.id   AF-A0A3D1CQX3-F1
#
_cell.length_a   1.000
_cell.length_b   1.000
_cell.length_c   1.000
_cell.angle_alpha   90.00
_cell.angle_beta   90.00
_cell.angle_gamma   90.00
#
_symmetry.space_group_name_H-M   'P 1'
#
loop_
_entity.id
_entity.type
_entity.pdbx_description
1 polymer ?
#
loop_
_entity_poly.entity_id
_entity_poly.type
_entity_poly.pdbx_seq_one_letter_code
_entity_poly.pdbx_strand_id
1 'polypeptide(L)'
;MAQLPKTKNFWRLVAALLYWCEGGKQSLSSGINFSNSDPELMKTFLSALRKGFTLDESKFRVLMHLHEYHDETKQQTFWSRVTNIPVAQFQKTYKKPHTGKRKHLNYEGCASLRYYNAGIVKNLIIIYSQFAKHSEGT
;
A
#
# COMPACT_ATOMS: atom_id res chain seq x y z
N MET A 1 3.66 -20.48 21.50
CA MET A 1 3.52 -19.74 20.22
C MET A 1 4.30 -18.44 20.34
N ALA A 2 5.07 -18.05 19.33
CA ALA A 2 5.78 -16.77 19.34
C ALA A 2 4.78 -15.60 19.28
N GLN A 3 4.93 -14.60 20.15
CA GLN A 3 4.13 -13.38 20.13
C GLN A 3 4.90 -12.27 19.39
N LEU A 4 4.23 -11.58 18.46
CA LEU A 4 4.84 -10.44 17.78
C LEU A 4 4.84 -9.20 18.70
N PRO A 5 5.94 -8.41 18.72
CA PRO A 5 5.97 -7.15 19.45
C PRO A 5 4.86 -6.20 18.99
N LYS A 6 4.25 -5.45 19.91
CA LYS A 6 3.19 -4.47 19.60
C LYS A 6 3.68 -3.02 19.64
N THR A 7 4.99 -2.80 19.66
CA THR A 7 5.57 -1.46 19.80
C THR A 7 5.43 -0.64 18.52
N LYS A 8 5.41 0.69 18.64
CA LYS A 8 5.37 1.60 17.49
C LYS A 8 6.53 1.35 16.52
N ASN A 9 7.74 1.11 17.04
CA ASN A 9 8.92 0.86 16.22
C ASN A 9 8.85 -0.48 15.46
N PHE A 10 8.25 -1.52 16.04
CA PHE A 10 8.01 -2.77 15.31
C PHE A 10 7.11 -2.52 14.08
N TRP A 11 5.99 -1.82 14.25
CA TRP A 11 5.09 -1.52 13.12
C TRP A 11 5.73 -0.60 12.08
N ARG A 12 6.57 0.35 12.51
CA ARG A 12 7.36 1.18 11.59
C ARG A 12 8.32 0.34 10.75
N LEU A 13 9.01 -0.63 11.37
CA LEU A 13 9.89 -1.56 10.67
C LEU A 13 9.11 -2.42 9.67
N VAL A 14 7.99 -3.00 10.09
CA VAL A 14 7.11 -3.79 9.18
C VAL A 14 6.67 -2.93 7.98
N ALA A 15 6.18 -1.71 8.21
CA ALA A 15 5.79 -0.81 7.13
C ALA A 15 6.97 -0.48 6.21
N ALA A 16 8.16 -0.22 6.77
CA ALA A 16 9.36 0.10 6.01
C ALA A 16 9.82 -1.06 5.12
N LEU A 17 9.80 -2.30 5.63
CA LEU A 17 10.19 -3.50 4.88
C LEU A 17 9.20 -3.80 3.76
N LEU A 18 7.89 -3.73 4.04
CA LEU A 18 6.87 -3.89 3.00
C LEU A 18 7.01 -2.81 1.91
N TYR A 19 7.25 -1.56 2.31
CA TYR A 19 7.50 -0.48 1.36
C TYR A 19 8.79 -0.68 0.57
N TRP A 20 9.81 -1.29 1.15
CA TRP A 20 11.05 -1.60 0.42
C TRP A 20 10.81 -2.62 -0.69
N CYS A 21 9.97 -3.62 -0.46
CA CYS A 21 9.65 -4.66 -1.45
C CYS A 21 8.66 -4.21 -2.54
N GLU A 22 7.59 -3.50 -2.14
CA GLU A 22 6.42 -3.24 -2.99
C GLU A 22 6.18 -1.74 -3.27
N GLY A 23 6.97 -0.85 -2.64
CA GLY A 23 6.87 0.59 -2.80
C GLY A 23 7.37 1.08 -4.15
N GLY A 24 6.70 2.08 -4.71
CA GLY A 24 7.10 2.71 -5.96
C GLY A 24 8.37 3.55 -5.83
N LYS A 25 9.23 3.49 -6.86
CA LYS A 25 10.46 4.31 -7.01
C LYS A 25 10.14 5.77 -7.41
N GLN A 26 9.20 6.42 -6.73
CA GLN A 26 8.88 7.82 -7.02
C GLN A 26 9.77 8.78 -6.21
N SER A 27 9.89 10.01 -6.70
CA SER A 27 10.57 11.10 -5.98
C SER A 27 10.08 11.17 -4.53
N LEU A 28 11.01 11.41 -3.60
CA LEU A 28 10.72 11.60 -2.18
C LEU A 28 9.65 12.69 -1.92
N SER A 29 9.45 13.60 -2.88
CA SER A 29 8.43 14.64 -2.81
C SER A 29 6.99 14.13 -3.04
N SER A 30 6.80 12.95 -3.63
CA SER A 30 5.50 12.42 -4.02
C SER A 30 4.75 11.69 -2.89
N GLY A 31 5.42 11.39 -1.78
CA GLY A 31 4.86 10.61 -0.68
C GLY A 31 4.92 9.10 -0.92
N ILE A 32 4.08 8.34 -0.20
CA ILE A 32 3.98 6.89 -0.35
C ILE A 32 3.21 6.58 -1.64
N ASN A 33 3.75 5.66 -2.45
CA ASN A 33 3.01 4.92 -3.45
C ASN A 33 3.25 3.42 -3.23
N PHE A 34 2.21 2.67 -2.92
CA PHE A 34 2.29 1.23 -2.62
C PHE A 34 1.20 0.51 -3.40
N SER A 35 1.58 -0.37 -4.33
CA SER A 35 0.66 -1.00 -5.27
C SER A 35 0.69 -2.51 -5.09
N ASN A 36 -0.45 -3.12 -4.81
CA ASN A 36 -0.54 -4.57 -4.75
C ASN A 36 -1.95 -5.08 -5.06
N SER A 37 -2.05 -6.31 -5.57
CA SER A 37 -3.34 -6.99 -5.81
C SER A 37 -3.77 -7.94 -4.70
N ASP A 38 -2.87 -8.29 -3.79
CA ASP A 38 -3.18 -9.07 -2.59
C ASP A 38 -3.84 -8.14 -1.54
N PRO A 39 -5.13 -8.38 -1.19
CA PRO A 39 -5.84 -7.57 -0.22
C PRO A 39 -5.28 -7.69 1.21
N GLU A 40 -4.75 -8.85 1.60
CA GLU A 40 -4.17 -9.05 2.93
C GLU A 40 -2.84 -8.32 3.07
N LEU A 41 -2.02 -8.28 2.02
CA LEU A 41 -0.79 -7.50 2.03
C LEU A 41 -1.08 -6.00 2.11
N MET A 42 -2.05 -5.51 1.33
CA MET A 42 -2.49 -4.11 1.36
C MET A 42 -3.01 -3.71 2.76
N LYS A 43 -3.86 -4.56 3.36
CA LYS A 43 -4.39 -4.36 4.71
C LYS A 43 -3.29 -4.36 5.76
N THR A 44 -2.31 -5.27 5.62
CA THR A 44 -1.15 -5.37 6.52
C THR A 44 -0.30 -4.10 6.46
N PHE A 45 -0.01 -3.61 5.25
CA PHE A 45 0.73 -2.37 5.06
C PHE A 45 0.02 -1.16 5.69
N LEU A 46 -1.28 -0.99 5.45
CA LEU A 46 -2.09 0.07 6.05
C LEU A 46 -2.15 -0.03 7.58
N SER A 47 -2.33 -1.23 8.13
CA SER A 47 -2.28 -1.45 9.58
C SER A 47 -0.93 -1.06 10.18
N ALA A 48 0.17 -1.45 9.52
CA ALA A 48 1.52 -1.11 9.97
C ALA A 48 1.76 0.40 9.92
N LEU A 49 1.30 1.09 8.87
CA LEU A 49 1.34 2.55 8.76
C LEU A 49 0.58 3.23 9.91
N ARG A 50 -0.70 2.87 10.10
CA ARG A 50 -1.60 3.45 11.13
C ARG A 50 -1.08 3.24 12.55
N LYS A 51 -0.43 2.10 12.82
CA LYS A 51 0.15 1.79 14.14
C LYS A 51 1.55 2.39 14.34
N GLY A 52 2.32 2.56 13.26
CA GLY A 52 3.68 3.08 13.29
C GLY A 52 3.78 4.61 13.24
N PHE A 53 2.81 5.29 12.65
CA PHE A 53 2.87 6.72 12.37
C PHE A 53 1.56 7.42 12.73
N THR A 54 1.67 8.72 13.06
CA THR A 54 0.49 9.58 13.16
C THR A 54 0.16 10.06 11.75
N LEU A 55 -1.02 9.70 11.27
CA LEU A 55 -1.44 9.92 9.89
C LEU A 55 -2.73 10.72 9.86
N ASP A 56 -2.89 11.49 8.80
CA ASP A 56 -4.13 12.17 8.46
C ASP A 56 -4.88 11.30 7.44
N GLU A 57 -5.90 10.57 7.89
CA GLU A 57 -6.64 9.62 7.04
C GLU A 57 -7.24 10.29 5.79
N SER A 58 -7.53 11.60 5.85
CA SER A 58 -8.05 12.36 4.71
C SER A 58 -7.06 12.50 3.55
N LYS A 59 -5.76 12.26 3.79
CA LYS A 59 -4.70 12.35 2.76
C LYS A 59 -4.52 11.06 1.97
N PHE A 60 -5.11 9.96 2.40
CA PHE A 60 -5.04 8.72 1.62
C PHE A 60 -5.80 8.87 0.31
N ARG A 61 -5.22 8.32 -0.76
CA ARG A 61 -5.90 8.12 -2.04
C ARG A 61 -5.70 6.68 -2.48
N VAL A 62 -6.69 6.15 -3.18
CA VAL A 62 -6.60 4.82 -3.81
C VAL A 62 -6.78 4.99 -5.31
N LEU A 63 -5.85 4.47 -6.09
CA LEU A 63 -5.99 4.33 -7.54
C LEU A 63 -6.14 2.86 -7.88
N MET A 64 -7.29 2.47 -8.40
CA MET A 64 -7.48 1.11 -8.88
C MET A 64 -6.95 0.95 -10.31
N HIS A 65 -6.34 -0.19 -10.57
CA HIS A 65 -5.92 -0.63 -11.89
C HIS A 65 -6.77 -1.84 -12.28
N LEU A 66 -7.80 -1.60 -13.09
CA LEU A 66 -8.80 -2.59 -13.45
C LEU A 66 -8.66 -2.98 -14.93
N HIS A 67 -9.01 -4.23 -15.25
CA HIS A 67 -9.23 -4.64 -16.64
C HIS A 67 -10.63 -4.24 -17.09
N GLU A 68 -10.87 -4.17 -18.39
CA GLU A 68 -12.18 -3.76 -18.96
C GLU A 68 -13.35 -4.64 -18.52
N TYR A 69 -13.13 -5.91 -18.18
CA TYR A 69 -14.16 -6.83 -17.73
C TYR A 69 -14.54 -6.68 -16.25
N HIS A 70 -13.84 -5.81 -15.50
CA HIS A 70 -14.16 -5.53 -14.11
C HIS A 70 -15.37 -4.60 -13.99
N ASP A 71 -16.19 -4.85 -12.97
CA ASP A 71 -17.25 -3.93 -12.53
C ASP A 71 -16.64 -2.93 -11.54
N GLU A 72 -16.34 -1.74 -12.04
CA GLU A 72 -15.67 -0.70 -11.26
C GLU A 72 -16.36 -0.42 -9.92
N THR A 73 -17.69 -0.43 -9.85
CA THR A 73 -18.44 -0.17 -8.60
C THR A 73 -18.24 -1.29 -7.59
N LYS A 74 -18.27 -2.55 -8.06
CA LYS A 74 -17.98 -3.73 -7.23
C LYS A 74 -16.55 -3.66 -6.69
N GLN A 75 -15.57 -3.36 -7.54
CA GLN A 75 -14.17 -3.27 -7.14
C GLN A 75 -13.91 -2.09 -6.19
N GLN A 76 -14.55 -0.93 -6.39
CA GLN A 76 -14.48 0.20 -5.45
C GLN A 76 -14.99 -0.22 -4.06
N THR A 77 -16.13 -0.91 -4.00
CA THR A 77 -16.71 -1.39 -2.74
C THR A 77 -15.78 -2.38 -2.04
N PHE A 78 -15.20 -3.32 -2.81
CA PHE A 78 -14.24 -4.28 -2.29
C PHE A 78 -13.01 -3.59 -1.70
N TRP A 79 -12.34 -2.72 -2.48
CA TRP A 79 -11.11 -2.06 -2.05
C TRP A 79 -11.35 -1.04 -0.94
N SER A 80 -12.51 -0.39 -0.90
CA SER A 80 -12.89 0.50 0.20
C SER A 80 -12.97 -0.27 1.52
N ARG A 81 -13.58 -1.46 1.52
CA ARG A 81 -13.62 -2.36 2.69
C ARG A 81 -12.24 -2.86 3.09
N VAL A 82 -11.40 -3.29 2.14
CA VAL A 82 -10.04 -3.80 2.42
C VAL A 82 -9.16 -2.71 3.05
N THR A 83 -9.22 -1.51 2.50
CA THR A 83 -8.34 -0.40 2.92
C THR A 83 -8.90 0.41 4.09
N ASN A 84 -10.20 0.30 4.35
CA ASN A 84 -10.95 1.19 5.22
C ASN A 84 -10.79 2.67 4.81
N ILE A 85 -10.80 2.94 3.50
CA ILE A 85 -10.74 4.29 2.91
C ILE A 85 -12.04 4.50 2.14
N PRO A 86 -12.76 5.63 2.35
CA PRO A 86 -14.01 5.87 1.66
C PRO A 86 -13.80 6.03 0.15
N VAL A 87 -14.76 5.58 -0.65
CA VAL A 87 -14.72 5.69 -2.13
C VAL A 87 -14.56 7.15 -2.60
N ALA A 88 -15.02 8.14 -1.82
CA ALA A 88 -14.80 9.55 -2.10
C ALA A 88 -13.31 9.97 -2.16
N GLN A 89 -12.41 9.17 -1.57
CA GLN A 89 -10.96 9.36 -1.64
C GLN A 89 -10.30 8.55 -2.78
N PHE A 90 -11.08 7.87 -3.62
CA PHE A 90 -10.54 7.10 -4.74
C PHE A 90 -10.29 8.04 -5.93
N GLN A 91 -9.18 7.82 -6.62
CA GLN A 91 -8.85 8.52 -7.86
C GLN A 91 -9.54 7.82 -9.04
N LYS A 92 -9.62 8.52 -10.17
CA LYS A 92 -10.13 7.95 -11.42
C LYS A 92 -9.41 6.64 -11.74
N THR A 93 -10.16 5.54 -11.79
CA THR A 93 -9.64 4.20 -12.08
C THR A 93 -8.86 4.18 -13.39
N TYR A 94 -7.70 3.53 -13.36
CA TYR A 94 -6.94 3.23 -14.55
C TYR A 94 -7.46 1.94 -15.19
N LYS A 95 -8.04 2.05 -16.38
CA LYS A 95 -8.49 0.89 -17.17
C LYS A 95 -7.35 0.39 -18.04
N LYS A 96 -6.88 -0.83 -17.76
CA LYS A 96 -5.84 -1.51 -18.53
C LYS A 96 -6.41 -2.02 -19.85
N PRO A 97 -5.87 -1.60 -21.01
CA PRO A 97 -6.29 -2.12 -22.31
C PRO A 97 -6.02 -3.64 -22.38
N HIS A 98 -6.92 -4.36 -23.05
CA HIS A 98 -6.90 -5.82 -23.10
C HIS A 98 -5.72 -6.35 -23.91
N THR A 99 -4.76 -7.04 -23.27
CA THR A 99 -3.57 -7.63 -23.95
C THR A 99 -3.53 -9.16 -23.97
N GLY A 100 -4.58 -9.88 -23.53
CA GLY A 100 -4.58 -11.34 -23.69
C GLY A 100 -5.73 -12.11 -23.01
N LYS A 101 -6.05 -13.27 -23.60
CA LYS A 101 -7.21 -14.17 -23.40
C LYS A 101 -7.40 -14.79 -21.99
N ARG A 102 -6.63 -14.39 -20.97
CA ARG A 102 -6.72 -14.96 -19.62
C ARG A 102 -7.48 -14.03 -18.68
N LYS A 103 -8.67 -14.46 -18.26
CA LYS A 103 -9.44 -13.87 -17.16
C LYS A 103 -9.15 -14.68 -15.90
N HIS A 104 -8.68 -14.02 -14.85
CA HIS A 104 -8.52 -14.67 -13.55
C HIS A 104 -9.85 -14.53 -12.78
N LEU A 105 -10.50 -15.65 -12.48
CA LEU A 105 -11.73 -15.63 -11.67
C LEU A 105 -11.37 -15.16 -10.25
N ASN A 106 -12.23 -14.36 -9.61
CA ASN A 106 -12.02 -13.81 -8.25
C ASN A 106 -10.81 -12.87 -8.10
N TYR A 107 -10.35 -12.27 -9.19
CA TYR A 107 -9.36 -11.20 -9.15
C TYR A 107 -10.04 -9.83 -9.08
N GLU A 108 -9.74 -9.05 -8.05
CA GLU A 108 -10.38 -7.73 -7.81
C GLU A 108 -9.57 -6.56 -8.41
N GLY A 109 -8.60 -6.86 -9.27
CA GLY A 109 -7.64 -5.88 -9.79
C GLY A 109 -6.49 -5.61 -8.83
N CYS A 110 -5.70 -4.59 -9.14
CA CYS A 110 -4.64 -4.08 -8.27
C CYS A 110 -5.04 -2.71 -7.74
N ALA A 111 -4.75 -2.42 -6.48
CA ALA A 111 -4.94 -1.10 -5.89
C ALA A 111 -3.58 -0.47 -5.59
N SER A 112 -3.45 0.81 -5.92
CA SER A 112 -2.31 1.66 -5.59
C SER A 112 -2.72 2.63 -4.49
N LEU A 113 -2.23 2.38 -3.28
CA LEU A 113 -2.37 3.28 -2.14
C LEU A 113 -1.40 4.44 -2.28
N ARG A 114 -1.90 5.65 -2.14
CA ARG A 114 -1.10 6.88 -2.12
C ARG A 114 -1.31 7.64 -0.82
N TYR A 115 -0.23 8.18 -0.28
CA TYR A 115 -0.27 9.07 0.88
C TYR A 115 0.73 10.21 0.69
N TYR A 116 0.21 11.40 0.41
CA TYR A 116 0.99 12.58 0.02
C TYR A 116 1.64 13.27 1.22
N ASN A 117 2.70 12.66 1.75
CA ASN A 117 3.53 13.23 2.82
C ASN A 117 4.99 12.77 2.65
N ALA A 118 5.86 13.71 2.27
CA ALA A 118 7.28 13.45 2.07
C ALA A 118 7.99 13.00 3.37
N GLY A 119 7.52 13.44 4.53
CA GLY A 119 8.08 13.05 5.82
C GLY A 119 7.92 11.56 6.10
N ILE A 120 6.74 10.99 5.83
CA ILE A 120 6.48 9.57 6.08
C ILE A 120 7.33 8.69 5.17
N VAL A 121 7.37 8.95 3.86
CA VAL A 121 8.18 8.14 2.93
C VAL A 121 9.68 8.22 3.25
N LYS A 122 10.19 9.40 3.62
CA LYS A 122 11.57 9.55 4.09
C LYS A 122 11.84 8.71 5.33
N ASN A 123 10.92 8.68 6.30
CA ASN A 123 11.05 7.84 7.49
C ASN A 123 11.12 6.35 7.13
N LEU A 124 10.23 5.87 6.24
CA LEU A 124 10.26 4.47 5.79
C LEU A 124 11.61 4.11 5.15
N ILE A 125 12.13 5.00 4.29
CA ILE A 125 13.41 4.82 3.60
C ILE A 125 14.58 4.77 4.57
N ILE A 126 14.63 5.71 5.53
CA ILE A 126 15.67 5.72 6.57
C ILE A 126 15.64 4.41 7.36
N ILE A 127 14.45 3.94 7.75
CA ILE A 127 14.30 2.74 8.57
C ILE A 127 14.77 1.49 7.84
N TYR A 128 14.30 1.23 6.61
CA TYR A 128 14.75 0.03 5.90
C TYR A 128 16.23 0.13 5.53
N SER A 129 16.77 1.34 5.29
CA SER A 129 18.19 1.53 4.99
C SER A 129 19.06 1.27 6.22
N GLN A 130 18.62 1.68 7.40
CA GLN A 130 19.28 1.34 8.67
C GLN A 130 19.20 -0.16 8.96
N PHE A 131 18.04 -0.78 8.70
CA PHE A 131 17.87 -2.22 8.83
C PHE A 131 18.82 -3.00 7.91
N ALA A 132 18.93 -2.62 6.64
CA ALA A 132 19.85 -3.24 5.68
C ALA A 132 21.32 -3.15 6.14
N LYS A 133 21.75 -1.96 6.56
CA LYS A 133 23.11 -1.78 7.12
C LYS A 133 23.35 -2.62 8.38
N HIS A 134 22.33 -2.74 9.24
CA HIS A 134 22.43 -3.57 10.43
C HIS A 134 22.54 -5.06 10.06
N SER A 135 21.85 -5.52 9.02
CA SER A 135 21.95 -6.92 8.55
C SER A 135 23.28 -7.25 7.87
N GLU A 136 23.99 -6.25 7.33
CA GLU A 136 25.33 -6.41 6.75
C GLU A 136 26.43 -6.44 7.83
N GLY A 137 26.11 -6.06 9.07
CA GLY A 137 27.04 -6.00 10.21
C GLY A 137 26.77 -7.07 11.26
N THR A 138 27.15 -8.31 10.94
CA THR A 138 27.56 -9.37 11.89
C THR A 138 28.88 -9.94 11.43
#